data_AF-A0A7J5YUP4-F1
#
_entry.id   AF-A0A7J5YUP4-F1
#
_cell.length_a   1.000
_cell.length_b   1.000
_cell.length_c   1.000
_cell.angle_alpha   90.00
_cell.angle_beta   90.00
_cell.angle_gamma   90.00
#
_symmetry.space_group_name_H-M   'P 1'
#
loop_
_entity.id
_entity.type
_entity.pdbx_description
1 polymer ?
#
loop_
_entity_poly.entity_id
_entity_poly.type
_entity_poly.pdbx_seq_one_letter_code
_entity_poly.pdbx_strand_id
1 'polypeptide(L)' 'MFPEDSWFPDKVEVRSPEGDDYNFPIYRWIADSEVQLFREGTALRILDDNHHLGKYSREKELKLREELYR' A
#
# COMPACT_ATOMS: atom_id res chain seq x y z
N MET A 1 25.87 5.97 11.17
CA MET A 1 24.94 4.89 10.74
C MET A 1 23.66 5.10 11.52
N PHE A 2 22.56 5.40 10.83
CA PHE A 2 21.25 5.30 11.43
C PHE A 2 20.94 3.80 11.62
N PRO A 3 20.33 3.38 12.73
CA PRO A 3 19.92 2.00 12.89
C PRO A 3 18.97 1.62 11.74
N GLU A 4 19.16 0.43 11.17
CA GLU A 4 18.20 -0.20 10.27
C GLU A 4 16.97 -0.62 11.09
N ASP A 5 16.14 0.36 11.47
CA ASP A 5 14.86 0.10 12.13
C ASP A 5 13.83 -0.34 11.08
N SER A 6 14.03 -1.56 10.58
CA SER A 6 13.07 -2.23 9.71
C SER A 6 11.73 -2.37 10.45
N TRP A 7 10.65 -2.01 9.77
CA TRP A 7 9.31 -1.98 10.34
C TRP A 7 8.42 -3.02 9.67
N PHE A 8 7.69 -3.82 10.47
CA PHE A 8 6.65 -4.71 9.98
C PHE A 8 5.28 -4.25 10.50
N PRO A 9 4.64 -3.27 9.83
CA PRO A 9 3.29 -2.85 10.18
C PRO A 9 2.23 -3.87 9.76
N ASP A 10 1.21 -3.97 10.61
CA ASP A 10 -0.05 -4.64 10.30
C ASP A 10 -0.84 -3.82 9.27
N LYS A 11 -1.36 -2.67 9.69
CA LYS A 11 -2.21 -1.78 8.88
C LYS A 11 -2.11 -0.32 9.35
N VAL A 12 -2.61 0.58 8.53
CA VAL A 12 -2.94 1.96 8.89
C VAL A 12 -4.46 2.13 8.82
N GLU A 13 -5.03 2.75 9.84
CA GLU A 13 -6.46 3.06 9.92
C GLU A 13 -6.64 4.58 9.93
N VAL A 14 -7.51 5.08 9.05
CA VAL A 14 -7.81 6.50 8.94
C VAL A 14 -9.30 6.69 9.12
N ARG A 15 -9.68 7.56 10.07
CA ARG A 15 -11.06 8.01 10.24
C ARG A 15 -11.23 9.41 9.64
N SER A 16 -12.17 9.59 8.73
CA SER A 16 -12.48 10.91 8.18
C SER A 16 -13.16 11.81 9.23
N PRO A 17 -13.12 13.14 9.07
CA PRO A 17 -13.92 14.05 9.88
C PRO A 17 -15.42 13.73 9.85
N GLU A 18 -15.91 13.13 8.77
CA GLU A 18 -17.30 12.70 8.58
C GLU A 18 -17.63 11.39 9.32
N GLY A 19 -16.61 10.65 9.78
CA GLY A 19 -16.76 9.43 10.58
C GLY A 19 -16.57 8.12 9.82
N ASP A 20 -16.18 8.17 8.55
CA ASP A 20 -15.90 6.98 7.75
C ASP A 20 -14.52 6.40 8.11
N ASP A 21 -14.44 5.08 8.25
CA ASP A 21 -13.20 4.36 8.55
C ASP A 21 -12.61 3.72 7.28
N TYR A 22 -11.34 4.03 7.00
CA TYR A 22 -10.57 3.51 5.88
C TYR A 22 -9.43 2.66 6.40
N ASN A 23 -9.30 1.44 5.89
CA ASN A 23 -8.29 0.49 6.32
C ASN A 23 -7.25 0.30 5.21
N PHE A 24 -5.97 0.47 5.53
CA PHE A 24 -4.86 0.28 4.60
C PHE A 24 -4.00 -0.88 5.10
N PRO A 25 -4.28 -2.12 4.69
CA PRO A 25 -3.48 -3.29 5.09
C PRO A 25 -2.08 -3.22 4.47
N ILE A 26 -1.05 -3.52 5.27
CA ILE A 26 0.34 -3.45 4.84
C ILE A 26 0.98 -4.84 4.83
N TYR A 27 1.05 -5.51 5.99
CA TYR A 27 1.57 -6.87 6.17
C TYR A 27 2.87 -7.18 5.39
N ARG A 28 3.81 -6.23 5.34
CA ARG A 28 5.09 -6.37 4.66
C ARG A 28 6.18 -5.60 5.39
N TRP A 29 7.43 -6.05 5.26
CA TRP A 29 8.58 -5.32 5.74
C TRP A 29 8.79 -4.02 4.96
N ILE A 30 9.06 -2.94 5.70
CA ILE A 30 9.55 -1.65 5.20
C ILE A 30 10.94 -1.48 5.80
N ALA A 31 11.97 -1.62 4.96
CA ALA A 31 13.38 -1.61 5.36
C ALA A 31 14.19 -0.49 4.67
N ASP A 32 13.53 0.29 3.81
CA ASP A 32 14.13 1.39 3.06
C ASP A 32 13.42 2.72 3.38
N SER A 33 13.96 3.80 2.84
CA SER A 33 13.38 5.14 2.91
C SER A 33 12.52 5.49 1.68
N GLU A 34 12.19 4.50 0.84
CA GLU A 34 11.42 4.75 -0.38
C GLU A 34 9.93 4.94 -0.06
N VAL A 35 9.26 5.70 -0.92
CA VAL A 35 7.82 5.94 -0.77
C VAL A 35 7.06 4.65 -1.09
N GLN A 36 6.44 4.08 -0.06
CA GLN A 36 5.55 2.92 -0.19
C GLN A 36 4.12 3.39 -0.43
N LEU A 37 3.43 2.78 -1.39
CA LEU A 37 2.02 3.07 -1.70
C LEU A 37 1.15 1.87 -1.34
N PHE A 38 0.13 2.09 -0.51
CA PHE A 38 -0.84 1.10 -0.09
C PHE A 38 -2.25 1.52 -0.50
N ARG A 39 -3.08 0.54 -0.87
CA ARG A 39 -4.48 0.76 -1.23
C ARG A 39 -5.39 0.47 -0.04
N GLU A 40 -6.56 1.07 -0.06
CA GLU A 40 -7.63 0.75 0.88
C GLU A 40 -8.00 -0.74 0.74
N GLY A 41 -8.38 -1.38 1.85
CA GLY A 41 -8.52 -2.82 2.01
C GLY A 41 -9.70 -3.44 1.26
N THR A 42 -10.60 -2.63 0.69
CA THR A 42 -11.67 -3.12 -0.18
C THR A 42 -11.08 -3.79 -1.42
N ALA A 43 -11.37 -5.07 -1.58
CA ALA A 43 -10.89 -5.84 -2.72
C ALA A 43 -11.54 -5.36 -4.03
N LEU A 44 -10.72 -4.88 -4.97
CA LEU A 44 -11.17 -4.42 -6.29
C LEU A 44 -10.50 -5.21 -7.42
N ARG A 45 -11.29 -5.60 -8.43
CA ARG A 45 -10.74 -6.07 -9.71
C ARG A 45 -10.27 -4.87 -10.54
N ILE A 46 -9.54 -5.13 -11.63
CA ILE A 46 -9.07 -4.07 -12.55
C ILE A 46 -10.25 -3.29 -13.14
N LEU A 47 -11.37 -3.98 -13.42
CA LEU A 47 -12.59 -3.38 -13.97
C LEU A 47 -13.37 -2.54 -12.95
N ASP A 48 -13.23 -2.86 -11.65
CA ASP A 48 -13.95 -2.18 -10.57
C ASP A 48 -13.17 -0.96 -10.06
N ASP A 49 -11.87 -0.89 -10.35
CA ASP A 49 -11.00 0.21 -9.94
C ASP A 49 -11.12 1.39 -10.91
N ASN A 50 -12.10 2.26 -10.65
CA ASN A 50 -12.38 3.40 -11.52
C ASN A 50 -11.49 4.61 -11.23
N HIS A 51 -10.81 4.65 -10.08
CA HIS A 51 -10.01 5.80 -9.68
C HIS A 51 -8.60 5.73 -10.27
N HIS A 52 -8.15 6.80 -10.92
CA HIS A 52 -6.82 6.83 -11.57
C HIS A 52 -5.68 6.51 -10.61
N LEU A 53 -5.77 6.94 -9.34
CA LEU A 53 -4.77 6.60 -8.30
C LEU A 53 -4.74 5.10 -7.95
N GLY A 54 -5.89 4.43 -7.94
CA GLY A 54 -5.97 2.98 -7.68
C GLY A 54 -5.29 2.18 -8.78
N LYS A 55 -5.57 2.55 -10.04
CA LYS A 55 -4.88 2.01 -11.23
C LYS A 55 -3.37 2.23 -11.18
N TYR A 56 -2.93 3.47 -10.93
CA TYR A 56 -1.51 3.82 -10.82
C TYR A 56 -0.78 3.03 -9.74
N SER A 57 -1.38 2.91 -8.56
CA SER A 57 -0.83 2.13 -7.45
C SER A 57 -0.69 0.66 -7.82
N ARG A 58 -1.71 0.06 -8.46
CA ARG A 58 -1.65 -1.33 -8.94
C ARG A 58 -0.52 -1.54 -9.96
N GLU A 59 -0.35 -0.65 -10.92
CA GLU A 59 0.72 -0.76 -11.93
C GLU A 59 2.12 -0.70 -11.30
N LYS A 60 2.32 0.21 -10.34
CA LYS A 60 3.57 0.32 -9.58
C LYS A 60 3.85 -0.95 -8.77
N GLU A 61 2.84 -1.48 -8.08
CA GLU A 61 2.94 -2.70 -7.27
C GLU A 61 3.33 -3.91 -8.14
N LEU A 62 2.69 -4.10 -9.30
CA LEU A 62 2.98 -5.22 -10.19
C LEU A 62 4.40 -5.18 -10.76
N LYS A 63 4.87 -4.00 -11.20
CA LYS A 63 6.25 -3.82 -11.69
C LYS A 63 7.28 -4.18 -10.62
N LEU A 64 7.08 -3.67 -9.40
CA LEU A 64 7.97 -3.97 -8.28
C LEU A 64 7.99 -5.48 -7.98
N ARG A 65 6.84 -6.15 -8.01
CA ARG A 65 6.77 -7.61 -7.77
C ARG A 65 7.46 -8.41 -8.86
N GLU A 66 7.32 -8.02 -10.13
CA GLU A 66 8.01 -8.68 -11.26
C GLU A 66 9.54 -8.56 -11.13
N GLU A 67 10.03 -7.45 -10.60
CA GLU A 67 11.46 -7.26 -10.33
C GLU A 67 11.96 -8.07 -9.13
N LEU A 68 11.18 -8.12 -8.04
CA LEU A 68 11.55 -8.80 -6.79
C LEU A 68 11.44 -10.34 -6.86
N TYR A 69 10.46 -10.86 -7.60
CA TYR A 69 10.11 -12.28 -7.65
C TYR A 69 10.37 -12.89 -9.03
N ARG A 70 11.58 -12.66 -9.56
CA ARG A 70 12.00 -13.17 -10.87
C ARG A 70 12.30 -14.68 -10.86
#